data_AF-A0A2V5N7J0-F1
#
_entry.id   AF-A0A2V5N7J0-F1
#
_cell.length_a   1.000
_cell.length_b   1.000
_cell.length_c   1.000
_cell.angle_alpha   90.00
_cell.angle_beta   90.00
_cell.angle_gamma   90.00
#
_symmetry.space_group_name_H-M   'P 1'
#
loop_
_entity.id
_entity.type
_entity.pdbx_description
1 polymer ?
#
loop_
_entity_poly.entity_id
_entity_poly.type
_entity_poly.pdbx_seq_one_letter_code
_entity_poly.pdbx_strand_id
1 'polypeptide(L)'
;MRFLLTFALIFLASAPFAAARPDVDGAWVLSGRWTGYMGIALKIQGDHYKYWFYSDVGPSTITMTINGRTTTHTQKVPNYPLRGRVVVNADAIELRGPGKYYDRKWHLITYRGVPCLLADEHYREWKRGGELADDRLLFRLPGFNEKRPQMNFGGDEKPDGSVTRTSPLPPK
;
A
#
# COMPACT_ATOMS: atom_id res chain seq x y z
N MET A 1 56.40 5.83 34.56
CA MET A 1 55.27 4.89 34.35
C MET A 1 54.01 5.53 34.96
N ARG A 2 53.16 6.16 34.15
CA ARG A 2 51.80 6.60 34.53
C ARG A 2 50.98 6.76 33.26
N PHE A 3 49.87 6.03 33.24
CA PHE A 3 48.97 5.78 32.12
C PHE A 3 48.27 7.06 31.65
N LEU A 4 48.34 7.35 30.34
CA LEU A 4 47.35 8.21 29.68
C LEU A 4 46.12 7.34 29.40
N LEU A 5 45.01 7.62 30.10
CA LEU A 5 43.70 7.09 29.74
C LEU A 5 43.15 7.92 28.57
N THR A 6 43.15 7.34 27.37
CA THR A 6 42.46 7.91 26.22
C THR A 6 40.99 7.49 26.29
N PHE A 7 40.12 8.40 26.69
CA PHE A 7 38.67 8.21 26.57
C PHE A 7 38.28 8.30 25.10
N ALA A 8 38.08 7.15 24.46
CA ALA A 8 37.43 7.09 23.16
C ALA A 8 35.93 7.36 23.35
N LEU A 9 35.48 8.57 23.01
CA LEU A 9 34.05 8.86 22.85
C LEU A 9 33.53 8.06 21.66
N ILE A 10 32.82 6.97 21.95
CA ILE A 10 32.00 6.27 20.97
C ILE A 10 30.79 7.16 20.71
N PHE A 11 30.81 7.92 19.62
CA PHE A 11 29.60 8.52 19.07
C PHE A 11 28.70 7.36 18.62
N LEU A 12 27.69 7.01 19.44
CA LEU A 12 26.53 6.26 18.95
C LEU A 12 25.88 7.15 17.88
N ALA A 13 26.08 6.79 16.61
CA ALA A 13 25.34 7.36 15.51
C ALA A 13 23.85 7.05 15.73
N SER A 14 23.11 8.03 16.26
CA SER A 14 21.66 8.05 16.23
C SER A 14 21.25 7.84 14.77
N ALA A 15 20.65 6.69 14.46
CA ALA A 15 20.13 6.43 13.13
C ALA A 15 19.27 7.64 12.71
N PRO A 16 19.45 8.20 11.49
CA PRO A 16 18.63 9.30 11.06
C PRO A 16 17.18 8.82 11.11
N PHE A 17 16.34 9.52 11.89
CA PHE A 17 14.90 9.44 11.71
C PHE A 17 14.66 9.59 10.22
N ALA A 18 14.13 8.54 9.57
CA ALA A 18 13.89 8.54 8.13
C ALA A 18 13.19 9.85 7.79
N ALA A 19 13.87 10.72 7.04
CA ALA A 19 13.41 12.07 6.79
C ALA A 19 12.01 12.00 6.20
N ALA A 20 11.10 12.86 6.68
CA ALA A 20 9.76 12.95 6.11
C ALA A 20 9.89 13.16 4.59
N ARG A 21 9.19 12.32 3.82
CA ARG A 21 9.17 12.33 2.36
C ARG A 21 7.84 12.92 1.90
N PRO A 22 7.73 14.26 1.78
CA PRO A 22 6.46 14.91 1.41
C PRO A 22 5.97 14.50 0.01
N ASP A 23 6.83 13.93 -0.82
CA ASP A 23 6.51 13.32 -2.11
C ASP A 23 5.73 12.00 -2.00
N VAL A 24 5.67 11.35 -0.83
CA VAL A 24 4.82 10.17 -0.60
C VAL A 24 3.54 10.49 0.16
N ASP A 25 3.45 11.66 0.77
CA ASP A 25 2.25 12.12 1.46
C ASP A 25 1.08 12.28 0.50
N GLY A 26 -0.09 11.83 0.93
CA GLY A 26 -1.32 11.88 0.14
C GLY A 26 -2.11 10.58 0.20
N ALA A 27 -3.22 10.57 -0.56
CA ALA A 27 -4.02 9.38 -0.77
C ALA A 27 -3.72 8.80 -2.15
N TRP A 28 -3.48 7.50 -2.19
CA TRP A 28 -3.11 6.73 -3.36
C TRP A 28 -4.18 5.65 -3.57
N VAL A 29 -4.73 5.56 -4.77
CA VAL A 29 -5.80 4.63 -5.12
C VAL A 29 -5.52 3.97 -6.46
N LEU A 30 -6.03 2.76 -6.67
CA LEU A 30 -5.91 2.07 -7.96
C LEU A 30 -6.48 2.93 -9.11
N SER A 31 -5.82 2.86 -10.27
CA SER A 31 -6.36 3.35 -11.53
C SER A 31 -7.74 2.77 -11.82
N GLY A 32 -8.62 3.51 -12.50
CA GLY A 32 -9.87 2.96 -13.04
C GLY A 32 -9.68 1.94 -14.16
N ARG A 33 -8.46 1.77 -14.68
CA ARG A 33 -8.11 0.66 -15.59
C ARG A 33 -8.13 -0.69 -14.88
N TRP A 34 -8.03 -0.69 -13.55
CA TRP A 34 -8.24 -1.87 -12.74
C TRP A 34 -9.71 -2.29 -12.83
N THR A 35 -9.97 -3.30 -13.66
CA THR A 35 -11.29 -3.94 -13.77
C THR A 35 -11.31 -5.16 -12.87
N GLY A 36 -12.25 -5.19 -11.94
CA GLY A 36 -12.38 -6.31 -11.02
C GLY A 36 -12.95 -5.90 -9.69
N TYR A 37 -12.97 -6.88 -8.80
CA TYR A 37 -13.72 -6.76 -7.56
C TYR A 37 -12.90 -6.37 -6.33
N MET A 38 -11.67 -5.93 -6.57
CA MET A 38 -10.71 -5.58 -5.54
C MET A 38 -10.42 -4.07 -5.62
N GLY A 39 -10.20 -3.41 -4.49
CA GLY A 39 -9.87 -1.99 -4.42
C GLY A 39 -8.77 -1.76 -3.39
N ILE A 40 -7.74 -1.00 -3.73
CA ILE A 40 -6.66 -0.64 -2.80
C ILE A 40 -6.63 0.87 -2.66
N ALA A 41 -6.63 1.33 -1.41
CA ALA A 41 -6.35 2.71 -1.06
C ALA A 41 -5.31 2.76 0.05
N LEU A 42 -4.33 3.64 -0.12
CA LEU A 42 -3.28 3.90 0.85
C LEU A 42 -3.22 5.41 1.07
N LYS A 43 -3.50 5.85 2.30
CA LYS A 43 -3.30 7.24 2.70
C LYS A 43 -2.09 7.33 3.62
N ILE A 44 -1.11 8.11 3.23
CA ILE A 44 0.13 8.37 3.97
C ILE A 44 0.11 9.81 4.47
N GLN A 45 0.51 9.99 5.73
CA GLN A 45 0.70 11.29 6.34
C GLN A 45 1.88 11.22 7.30
N GLY A 46 3.02 11.77 6.88
CA GLY A 46 4.29 11.65 7.60
C GLY A 46 4.72 10.18 7.70
N ASP A 47 5.03 9.72 8.91
CA ASP A 47 5.43 8.33 9.18
C ASP A 47 4.23 7.40 9.45
N HIS A 48 3.00 7.82 9.19
CA HIS A 48 1.79 7.03 9.46
C HIS A 48 1.00 6.71 8.19
N TYR A 49 0.26 5.59 8.22
CA TYR A 49 -0.67 5.26 7.14
C TYR A 49 -2.05 4.80 7.63
N LYS A 50 -3.00 4.92 6.71
CA LYS A 50 -4.28 4.19 6.69
C LYS A 50 -4.37 3.42 5.38
N TYR A 51 -4.69 2.14 5.47
CA TYR A 51 -4.72 1.23 4.33
C TYR A 51 -6.06 0.51 4.25
N TRP A 52 -6.70 0.57 3.09
CA TRP A 52 -7.95 -0.12 2.78
C TRP A 52 -7.69 -1.08 1.63
N PHE A 53 -8.10 -2.32 1.82
CA PHE A 53 -8.09 -3.33 0.77
C PHE A 53 -9.48 -3.94 0.66
N TYR A 54 -10.30 -3.33 -0.18
CA TYR A 54 -11.65 -3.80 -0.44
C TYR A 54 -11.58 -5.03 -1.36
N SER A 55 -12.36 -6.04 -1.03
CA SER A 55 -12.78 -7.08 -1.96
C SER A 55 -14.29 -7.19 -1.81
N ASP A 56 -15.01 -7.24 -2.92
CA ASP A 56 -16.46 -7.50 -2.90
C ASP A 56 -16.80 -8.93 -2.44
N VAL A 57 -15.78 -9.79 -2.37
CA VAL A 57 -15.89 -11.17 -1.90
C VAL A 57 -16.17 -11.10 -0.41
N GLY A 58 -17.43 -11.35 -0.08
CA GLY A 58 -17.91 -11.40 1.30
C GLY A 58 -17.18 -12.46 2.14
N PRO A 59 -17.51 -12.55 3.44
CA PRO A 59 -16.92 -13.58 4.28
C PRO A 59 -17.14 -14.96 3.67
N SER A 60 -16.05 -15.65 3.35
CA SER A 60 -16.08 -16.98 2.75
C SER A 60 -16.02 -18.04 3.85
N THR A 61 -16.89 -19.03 3.76
CA THR A 61 -16.83 -20.21 4.62
C THR A 61 -16.22 -21.35 3.82
N ILE A 62 -15.02 -21.77 4.23
CA ILE A 62 -14.29 -22.87 3.62
C ILE A 62 -14.51 -24.09 4.50
N THR A 63 -15.09 -25.14 3.92
CA THR A 63 -15.19 -26.45 4.58
C THR A 63 -14.19 -27.38 3.91
N MET A 64 -13.26 -27.93 4.69
CA MET A 64 -12.23 -28.84 4.22
C MET A 64 -12.34 -30.16 4.96
N THR A 65 -12.25 -31.27 4.24
CA THR A 65 -12.13 -32.61 4.82
C THR A 65 -10.71 -33.11 4.63
N ILE A 66 -9.98 -33.31 5.72
CA ILE A 66 -8.61 -33.83 5.71
C ILE A 66 -8.59 -35.09 6.58
N ASN A 67 -8.16 -36.23 6.01
CA ASN A 67 -8.11 -37.53 6.68
C ASN A 67 -9.44 -37.94 7.37
N GLY A 68 -10.57 -37.72 6.68
CA GLY A 68 -11.91 -38.04 7.19
C GLY A 68 -12.45 -37.08 8.26
N ARG A 69 -11.71 -36.02 8.63
CA ARG A 69 -12.18 -34.97 9.54
C ARG A 69 -12.56 -33.72 8.75
N THR A 70 -13.80 -33.27 8.94
CA THR A 70 -14.31 -32.03 8.35
C THR A 70 -14.06 -30.85 9.28
N THR A 71 -13.40 -29.82 8.78
CA THR A 71 -13.21 -28.53 9.47
C THR A 71 -13.83 -27.41 8.65
N THR A 72 -14.67 -26.60 9.30
CA THR A 72 -15.27 -25.41 8.70
C THR A 72 -14.60 -24.17 9.27
N HIS A 73 -14.09 -23.30 8.40
CA HIS A 73 -13.48 -22.03 8.75
C HIS A 73 -14.18 -20.90 8.01
N THR A 74 -14.75 -19.94 8.75
CA THR A 74 -15.29 -18.71 8.17
C THR A 74 -14.23 -17.61 8.25
N GLN A 75 -13.76 -17.17 7.08
CA GLN A 75 -12.86 -16.04 6.98
C GLN A 75 -13.65 -14.74 7.15
N LYS A 76 -13.43 -14.05 8.27
CA LYS A 76 -14.03 -12.73 8.51
C LYS A 76 -13.46 -11.70 7.55
N VAL A 77 -14.31 -10.75 7.13
CA VAL A 77 -13.88 -9.57 6.37
C VAL A 77 -12.89 -8.77 7.23
N PRO A 78 -11.75 -8.33 6.68
CA PRO A 78 -10.81 -7.52 7.45
C PRO A 78 -11.45 -6.21 7.90
N ASN A 79 -11.15 -5.78 9.12
CA ASN A 79 -11.58 -4.48 9.61
C ASN A 79 -10.63 -3.39 9.09
N TYR A 80 -11.15 -2.47 8.27
CA TYR A 80 -10.37 -1.39 7.68
C TYR A 80 -10.71 -0.01 8.29
N PRO A 81 -9.80 0.97 8.22
CA PRO A 81 -8.44 0.84 7.68
C PRO A 81 -7.50 0.09 8.60
N LEU A 82 -6.57 -0.66 8.02
CA LEU A 82 -5.35 -1.04 8.70
C LEU A 82 -4.52 0.22 8.95
N ARG A 83 -3.84 0.28 10.09
CA ARG A 83 -3.04 1.42 10.52
C ARG A 83 -1.67 0.95 10.97
N GLY A 84 -0.67 1.79 10.79
CA GLY A 84 0.69 1.51 11.18
C GLY A 84 1.62 2.64 10.80
N ARG A 85 2.92 2.31 10.75
CA ARG A 85 3.97 3.26 10.35
C ARG A 85 4.49 3.00 8.94
N VAL A 86 4.91 4.06 8.27
CA VAL A 86 5.62 3.99 6.99
C VAL A 86 7.11 4.14 7.25
N VAL A 87 7.91 3.27 6.67
CA VAL A 87 9.36 3.43 6.56
C VAL A 87 9.68 3.72 5.11
N VAL A 88 10.37 4.83 4.85
CA VAL A 88 10.76 5.21 3.48
C VAL A 88 12.24 4.95 3.29
N ASN A 89 12.58 4.18 2.26
CA ASN A 89 13.94 3.80 1.89
C ASN A 89 14.13 4.02 0.39
N ALA A 90 14.88 5.07 0.01
CA ALA A 90 15.09 5.45 -1.39
C ALA A 90 13.76 5.59 -2.16
N ASP A 91 13.51 4.78 -3.19
CA ASP A 91 12.26 4.79 -3.98
C ASP A 91 11.16 3.91 -3.36
N ALA A 92 11.43 3.17 -2.29
CA ALA A 92 10.46 2.27 -1.68
C ALA A 92 9.86 2.84 -0.38
N ILE A 93 8.57 2.58 -0.19
CA ILE A 93 7.87 2.72 1.09
C ILE A 93 7.50 1.33 1.61
N GLU A 94 7.62 1.14 2.92
CA GLU A 94 7.26 -0.11 3.59
C GLU A 94 6.29 0.14 4.74
N LEU A 95 5.17 -0.57 4.71
CA LEU A 95 4.09 -0.49 5.68
C LEU A 95 4.38 -1.44 6.85
N ARG A 96 4.62 -0.87 8.03
CA ARG A 96 4.84 -1.57 9.29
C ARG A 96 3.57 -1.53 10.14
N GLY A 97 2.83 -2.64 10.13
CA GLY A 97 1.66 -2.80 10.97
C GLY A 97 1.06 -4.22 10.93
N PRO A 98 0.09 -4.50 11.80
CA PRO A 98 -0.65 -5.77 11.81
C PRO A 98 -1.62 -5.85 10.63
N GLY A 99 -2.08 -7.06 10.32
CA GLY A 99 -3.10 -7.31 9.30
C GLY A 99 -2.57 -7.92 8.00
N LYS A 100 -3.52 -8.27 7.13
CA LYS A 100 -3.27 -8.80 5.79
C LYS A 100 -3.33 -7.66 4.79
N TYR A 101 -2.27 -7.53 3.99
CA TYR A 101 -2.10 -6.50 2.98
C TYR A 101 -2.12 -7.17 1.61
N TYR A 102 -2.49 -6.43 0.57
CA TYR A 102 -2.15 -6.84 -0.80
C TYR A 102 -0.64 -6.83 -0.97
N ASP A 103 0.00 -5.71 -0.64
CA ASP A 103 1.44 -5.59 -0.51
C ASP A 103 1.78 -4.65 0.66
N ARG A 104 2.89 -4.95 1.32
CA ARG A 104 3.48 -4.12 2.38
C ARG A 104 4.51 -3.16 1.83
N LYS A 105 5.10 -3.44 0.67
CA LYS A 105 6.16 -2.63 0.09
C LYS A 105 5.71 -2.11 -1.27
N TRP A 106 5.91 -0.81 -1.46
CA TRP A 106 5.50 -0.10 -2.67
C TRP A 106 6.64 0.76 -3.15
N HIS A 107 6.81 0.88 -4.45
CA HIS A 107 7.85 1.69 -5.08
C HIS A 107 7.23 2.89 -5.75
N LEU A 108 7.77 4.06 -5.45
CA LEU A 108 7.45 5.29 -6.14
C LEU A 108 8.13 5.28 -7.50
N ILE A 109 7.34 5.23 -8.56
CA ILE A 109 7.80 5.27 -9.94
C ILE A 109 7.20 6.45 -10.68
N THR A 110 7.76 6.78 -11.84
CA THR A 110 7.18 7.74 -12.77
C THR A 110 6.59 7.00 -13.96
N TYR A 111 5.27 7.03 -14.10
CA TYR A 111 4.54 6.47 -15.24
C TYR A 111 3.95 7.61 -16.06
N ARG A 112 4.35 7.72 -17.34
CA ARG A 112 3.91 8.78 -18.26
C ARG A 112 4.06 10.20 -17.69
N GLY A 113 5.13 10.44 -16.92
CA GLY A 113 5.40 11.73 -16.27
C GLY A 113 4.70 11.94 -14.93
N VAL A 114 3.93 10.97 -14.43
CA VAL A 114 3.17 11.08 -13.19
C VAL A 114 3.73 10.16 -12.10
N PRO A 115 3.90 10.64 -10.85
CA PRO A 115 4.27 9.79 -9.73
C PRO A 115 3.17 8.79 -9.39
N CYS A 116 3.54 7.51 -9.31
CA CYS A 116 2.65 6.39 -9.00
C CYS A 116 3.30 5.44 -8.00
N LEU A 117 2.51 4.66 -7.28
CA LEU A 117 3.02 3.55 -6.47
C LEU A 117 2.78 2.22 -7.18
N LEU A 118 3.83 1.40 -7.25
CA LEU A 118 3.76 0.03 -7.76
C LEU A 118 4.14 -0.96 -6.65
N ALA A 119 3.37 -2.03 -6.49
CA ALA A 119 3.65 -3.07 -5.51
C ALA A 119 5.04 -3.72 -5.76
N ASP A 120 5.71 -4.20 -4.71
CA ASP A 120 7.09 -4.70 -4.78
C ASP A 120 7.23 -5.94 -5.67
N GLU A 121 6.23 -6.80 -5.70
CA GLU A 121 6.18 -7.93 -6.64
C GLU A 121 6.23 -7.46 -8.10
N HIS A 122 5.29 -6.60 -8.50
CA HIS A 122 5.20 -6.07 -9.87
C HIS A 122 6.40 -5.20 -10.25
N TYR A 123 6.94 -4.45 -9.29
CA TYR A 123 8.17 -3.68 -9.52
C TYR A 123 9.35 -4.58 -9.83
N ARG A 124 9.54 -5.67 -9.08
CA ARG A 124 10.63 -6.63 -9.31
C ARG A 124 10.47 -7.35 -10.65
N GLU A 125 9.25 -7.71 -11.03
CA GLU A 125 8.96 -8.30 -12.34
C GLU A 125 9.32 -7.34 -13.48
N TRP A 126 8.83 -6.09 -13.41
CA TRP A 126 9.16 -5.06 -14.38
C TRP A 126 10.67 -4.82 -14.51
N LYS A 127 11.39 -4.74 -13.39
CA LYS A 127 12.86 -4.57 -13.37
C LYS A 127 13.64 -5.74 -13.97
N ARG A 128 13.03 -6.93 -14.07
CA ARG A 128 13.62 -8.11 -14.74
C ARG A 128 13.34 -8.16 -16.24
N GLY A 129 12.71 -7.12 -16.80
CA GLY A 129 12.34 -7.06 -18.20
C GLY A 129 10.92 -7.54 -18.49
N GLY A 130 10.10 -7.78 -17.46
CA GLY A 130 8.67 -8.03 -17.63
C GLY A 130 7.91 -6.78 -18.06
N GLU A 131 6.66 -6.96 -18.48
CA GLU A 131 5.76 -5.85 -18.78
C GLU A 131 5.40 -5.08 -17.50
N LEU A 132 5.19 -3.76 -17.63
CA LEU A 132 4.71 -2.96 -16.52
C LEU A 132 3.24 -3.27 -16.29
N ALA A 133 2.89 -3.70 -15.08
CA ALA A 133 1.51 -3.88 -14.64
C ALA A 133 0.83 -2.51 -14.40
N ASP A 134 0.52 -1.81 -15.48
CA ASP A 134 -0.01 -0.44 -15.46
C ASP A 134 -1.42 -0.34 -14.86
N ASP A 135 -2.19 -1.42 -14.89
CA ASP A 135 -3.47 -1.61 -14.22
C ASP A 135 -3.34 -1.74 -12.69
N ARG A 136 -2.13 -1.99 -12.16
CA ARG A 136 -1.85 -2.16 -10.72
C ARG A 136 -1.29 -0.92 -10.05
N LEU A 137 -1.11 0.18 -10.80
CA LEU A 137 -0.57 1.42 -10.27
C LEU A 137 -1.55 2.09 -9.32
N LEU A 138 -1.04 2.60 -8.20
CA LEU A 138 -1.77 3.56 -7.36
C LEU A 138 -1.40 4.98 -7.76
N PHE A 139 -2.43 5.75 -8.06
CA PHE A 139 -2.36 7.15 -8.45
C PHE A 139 -2.85 8.04 -7.32
N ARG A 140 -2.41 9.30 -7.30
CA ARG A 140 -2.88 10.25 -6.28
C ARG A 140 -4.36 10.58 -6.50
N LEU A 141 -5.14 10.57 -5.43
CA LEU A 141 -6.54 11.01 -5.41
C LEU A 141 -6.71 12.25 -4.52
N PRO A 142 -6.76 13.45 -5.12
CA PRO A 142 -7.21 14.65 -4.42
C PRO A 142 -8.64 14.45 -3.91
N GLY A 143 -8.92 14.76 -2.65
CA GLY A 143 -10.28 14.67 -2.09
C GLY A 143 -10.73 13.27 -1.65
N PHE A 144 -9.80 12.38 -1.32
CA PHE A 144 -10.10 11.04 -0.78
C PHE A 144 -11.11 11.07 0.38
N ASN A 145 -12.21 10.32 0.26
CA ASN A 145 -13.23 10.21 1.29
C ASN A 145 -12.97 9.01 2.21
N GLU A 146 -12.36 9.25 3.38
CA GLU A 146 -12.09 8.19 4.36
C GLU A 146 -13.34 7.53 4.94
N LYS A 147 -14.49 8.21 4.96
CA LYS A 147 -15.75 7.66 5.48
C LYS A 147 -16.40 6.69 4.50
N ARG A 148 -16.02 6.77 3.22
CA ARG A 148 -16.55 5.92 2.14
C ARG A 148 -15.41 5.48 1.22
N PRO A 149 -14.42 4.70 1.74
CA PRO A 149 -13.23 4.29 0.99
C PRO A 149 -13.57 3.55 -0.31
N GLN A 150 -14.66 2.78 -0.32
CA GLN A 150 -15.19 2.07 -1.48
C GLN A 150 -15.61 2.99 -2.64
N MET A 151 -15.93 4.24 -2.35
CA MET A 151 -16.31 5.23 -3.36
C MET A 151 -15.11 5.90 -4.04
N ASN A 152 -13.89 5.57 -3.60
CA ASN A 152 -12.65 6.15 -4.12
C ASN A 152 -11.98 5.26 -5.18
N PHE A 153 -12.57 4.09 -5.49
CA PHE A 153 -12.04 3.12 -6.46
C PHE A 153 -12.76 3.23 -7.81
N GLY A 154 -12.12 2.79 -8.89
CA GLY A 154 -12.76 2.69 -10.22
C GLY A 154 -12.96 4.03 -10.92
N GLY A 155 -12.08 4.99 -10.62
CA GLY A 155 -12.08 6.36 -11.12
C GLY A 155 -11.46 6.55 -12.50
N ASP A 156 -11.98 7.45 -13.34
CA ASP A 156 -11.26 7.81 -14.59
C ASP A 156 -9.88 8.40 -14.24
N GLU A 157 -8.82 7.72 -14.68
CA GLU A 157 -7.45 8.24 -14.69
C GLU A 157 -7.37 9.39 -15.69
N LYS A 158 -6.95 10.56 -15.22
CA LYS A 158 -6.76 11.76 -16.03
C LYS A 158 -5.33 11.81 -16.58
N PRO A 159 -5.06 12.62 -17.62
CA PRO A 159 -3.71 12.74 -18.19
C PRO A 159 -2.63 13.23 -17.21
N ASP A 160 -3.02 13.92 -16.13
CA ASP A 160 -2.13 14.31 -15.02
C ASP A 160 -1.91 13.19 -13.99
N GLY A 161 -2.46 12.00 -14.27
CA GLY A 161 -2.53 10.80 -13.43
C GLY A 161 -3.14 11.06 -12.06
N SER A 162 -4.01 12.07 -11.95
CA SER A 162 -5.03 12.07 -10.92
C SER A 162 -6.14 11.08 -11.28
N VAL A 163 -6.79 10.53 -10.27
CA VAL A 163 -8.00 9.72 -10.46
C VAL A 163 -9.19 10.58 -10.08
N THR A 164 -10.26 10.56 -10.87
CA THR A 164 -11.53 11.21 -10.49
C THR A 164 -12.49 10.22 -9.87
N ARG A 165 -13.48 10.68 -9.10
CA ARG A 165 -14.49 9.80 -8.54
C ARG A 165 -15.43 9.31 -9.65
N THR A 166 -15.44 8.01 -9.91
CA THR A 166 -16.59 7.33 -10.51
C THR A 166 -17.06 6.26 -9.54
N SER A 167 -18.35 6.24 -9.27
CA SER A 167 -19.00 5.15 -8.56
C SER A 167 -20.43 5.08 -9.10
N PRO A 168 -20.99 3.88 -9.30
CA PRO A 168 -20.98 2.87 -8.25
C PRO A 168 -20.31 1.56 -8.67
N LEU A 169 -19.91 0.78 -7.66
CA LEU A 169 -19.92 -0.69 -7.75
C LEU A 169 -21.14 -1.14 -8.58
N PRO A 170 -21.06 -2.18 -9.42
CA PRO A 170 -22.24 -2.69 -10.10
C PRO A 170 -23.37 -2.86 -9.07
N PRO A 171 -24.61 -2.43 -9.37
CA PRO A 171 -25.72 -2.65 -8.46
C PRO A 171 -25.82 -4.15 -8.18
N LYS A 172 -26.07 -4.48 -6.91
CA LYS A 172 -26.36 -5.85 -6.45
C LYS A 172 -27.47 -6.48 -7.29
#